data_AF-A0ABD0NEV9-F1
#
_entry.id   AF-A0ABD0NEV9-F1
#
_cell.length_a   1.000
_cell.length_b   1.000
_cell.length_c   1.000
_cell.angle_alpha   90.00
_cell.angle_beta   90.00
_cell.angle_gamma   90.00
#
_symmetry.space_group_name_H-M   'P 1'
#
loop_
_entity.id
_entity.type
_entity.pdbx_description
1 polymer ?
#
loop_
_entity_poly.entity_id
_entity_poly.type
_entity_poly.pdbx_seq_one_letter_code
_entity_poly.pdbx_strand_id
1 'polypeptide(L)'
;VTEGKQDLEKALSLSQRLQKDSAALQAWMSHTETQLKEKINTGDMPADIEAEITWANGVLKESERKKGDLSVVMENSAALQALVEGSEAQLEDQLFELNEDWERVHTLIEDWLSAVL
;
A
#
# COMPACT_ATOMS: atom_id res chain seq x y z
N VAL A 1 -7.42 -32.59 20.37
CA VAL A 1 -7.50 -31.31 19.63
C VAL A 1 -7.25 -31.66 18.18
N THR A 2 -8.22 -31.48 17.29
CA THR A 2 -8.12 -31.85 15.87
C THR A 2 -7.46 -30.70 15.11
N GLU A 3 -6.41 -31.00 14.35
CA GLU A 3 -5.59 -30.03 13.58
C GLU A 3 -6.43 -29.01 12.80
N GLY A 4 -7.53 -29.46 12.17
CA GLY A 4 -8.42 -28.57 11.40
C GLY A 4 -9.03 -27.41 12.19
N LYS A 5 -9.17 -27.48 13.53
CA LYS A 5 -9.64 -26.33 14.31
C LYS A 5 -8.56 -25.24 14.42
N GLN A 6 -7.30 -25.64 14.60
CA GLN A 6 -6.19 -24.68 14.71
C GLN A 6 -5.91 -24.01 13.38
N ASP A 7 -6.03 -24.73 12.27
CA ASP A 7 -5.80 -24.18 10.94
C ASP A 7 -6.89 -23.18 10.54
N LEU A 8 -8.15 -23.44 10.91
CA LEU A 8 -9.24 -22.48 10.73
C LEU A 8 -9.05 -21.21 11.56
N GLU A 9 -8.64 -21.32 12.82
CA GLU A 9 -8.36 -20.14 13.68
C GLU A 9 -7.20 -19.30 13.13
N LYS A 10 -6.17 -19.94 12.59
CA LYS A 10 -5.05 -19.26 11.92
C LYS A 10 -5.49 -18.59 10.63
N ALA A 11 -6.22 -19.29 9.77
CA ALA A 11 -6.73 -18.74 8.51
C ALA A 11 -7.61 -17.51 8.76
N LEU A 12 -8.51 -17.58 9.76
CA LEU A 12 -9.34 -16.44 10.14
C LEU A 12 -8.50 -15.25 10.62
N SER A 13 -7.50 -15.50 11.48
CA SER A 13 -6.62 -14.45 12.01
C SER A 13 -5.78 -13.81 10.90
N LEU A 14 -5.26 -14.62 9.97
CA LEU A 14 -4.50 -14.15 8.81
C LEU A 14 -5.37 -13.32 7.86
N SER A 15 -6.57 -13.81 7.53
CA SER A 15 -7.52 -13.08 6.69
C SER A 15 -7.88 -11.72 7.26
N GLN A 16 -8.15 -11.65 8.57
CA GLN A 16 -8.43 -10.37 9.25
C GLN A 16 -7.25 -9.42 9.23
N ARG A 17 -6.03 -9.93 9.47
CA ARG A 17 -4.80 -9.12 9.39
C ARG A 17 -4.60 -8.58 7.98
N LEU A 18 -4.69 -9.46 6.98
CA LEU A 18 -4.52 -9.11 5.58
C LEU A 18 -5.52 -8.03 5.15
N GLN A 19 -6.80 -8.20 5.47
CA GLN A 19 -7.82 -7.20 5.18
C GLN A 19 -7.50 -5.85 5.82
N LYS A 20 -7.08 -5.84 7.09
CA LYS A 20 -6.74 -4.61 7.81
C LYS A 20 -5.52 -3.92 7.21
N ASP A 21 -4.46 -4.68 6.93
CA ASP A 21 -3.19 -4.15 6.43
C ASP A 21 -3.37 -3.64 4.99
N SER A 22 -4.07 -4.40 4.14
CA SER A 22 -4.45 -3.96 2.79
C SER A 22 -5.32 -2.71 2.79
N ALA A 23 -6.35 -2.64 3.64
CA ALA A 23 -7.21 -1.46 3.73
C ALA A 23 -6.43 -0.22 4.20
N ALA A 24 -5.51 -0.39 5.15
CA ALA A 24 -4.63 0.70 5.61
C ALA A 24 -3.68 1.18 4.51
N LEU A 25 -3.15 0.26 3.69
CA LEU A 25 -2.32 0.58 2.53
C LEU A 25 -3.10 1.37 1.47
N GLN A 26 -4.27 0.86 1.06
CA GLN A 26 -5.14 1.54 0.10
C GLN A 26 -5.55 2.93 0.56
N ALA A 27 -5.93 3.07 1.84
CA ALA A 27 -6.31 4.38 2.39
C ALA A 27 -5.15 5.37 2.33
N TRP A 28 -3.93 4.94 2.68
CA TRP A 28 -2.74 5.78 2.57
C TRP A 28 -2.42 6.14 1.11
N MET A 29 -2.47 5.17 0.20
CA MET A 29 -2.20 5.38 -1.23
C MET A 29 -3.18 6.39 -1.83
N SER A 30 -4.48 6.20 -1.61
CA SER A 30 -5.53 7.07 -2.14
C SER A 30 -5.44 8.50 -1.55
N HIS A 31 -5.13 8.62 -0.25
CA HIS A 31 -4.91 9.93 0.38
C HIS A 31 -3.68 10.65 -0.17
N THR A 32 -2.59 9.92 -0.39
CA THR A 32 -1.33 10.47 -0.92
C THR A 32 -1.47 10.86 -2.38
N GLU A 33 -2.07 9.99 -3.20
CA GLU A 33 -2.39 10.25 -4.61
C GLU A 33 -3.26 11.49 -4.77
N THR A 34 -4.30 11.66 -3.95
CA THR A 34 -5.18 12.84 -3.99
C THR A 34 -4.38 14.11 -3.74
N GLN A 35 -3.56 14.15 -2.67
CA GLN A 35 -2.73 15.31 -2.36
C GLN A 35 -1.73 15.62 -3.47
N LEU A 36 -1.07 14.61 -4.04
CA LEU A 36 -0.13 14.79 -5.15
C LEU A 36 -0.83 15.34 -6.39
N LYS A 37 -1.98 14.76 -6.77
CA LYS A 37 -2.77 15.22 -7.91
C LYS A 37 -3.26 16.66 -7.73
N GLU A 38 -3.69 17.05 -6.54
CA GLU A 38 -4.08 18.43 -6.24
C GLU A 38 -2.88 19.37 -6.39
N LYS A 39 -1.72 19.01 -5.85
CA LYS A 39 -0.48 19.80 -5.97
C LYS A 39 -0.04 19.95 -7.43
N ILE A 40 -0.01 18.85 -8.20
CA ILE A 40 0.37 18.84 -9.61
C ILE A 40 -0.63 19.65 -10.47
N ASN A 41 -1.95 19.49 -10.24
CA ASN A 41 -2.98 20.21 -11.00
C ASN A 41 -3.07 21.69 -10.67
N THR A 42 -2.61 22.12 -9.48
CA THR A 42 -2.63 23.53 -9.10
C THR A 42 -1.77 24.37 -10.06
N GLY A 43 -0.77 23.78 -10.73
CA GLY A 43 -0.04 24.38 -11.86
C GLY A 43 0.85 25.57 -11.51
N ASP A 44 0.64 26.20 -10.36
CA ASP A 44 1.49 27.23 -9.78
C ASP A 44 2.57 26.60 -8.91
N MET A 45 3.80 27.09 -9.05
CA MET A 45 4.92 26.70 -8.20
C MET A 45 4.56 27.03 -6.73
N PRO A 46 4.65 26.06 -5.80
CA PRO A 46 4.35 26.31 -4.39
C PRO A 46 5.24 27.42 -3.83
N ALA A 47 4.65 28.34 -3.06
CA ALA A 47 5.36 29.49 -2.50
C ALA A 47 6.46 29.08 -1.49
N ASP A 48 6.36 27.89 -0.91
CA ASP A 48 7.31 27.31 0.04
C ASP A 48 7.88 25.98 -0.49
N ILE A 49 8.88 26.09 -1.34
CA ILE A 49 9.56 24.95 -1.97
C ILE A 49 10.24 24.06 -0.92
N GLU A 50 10.82 24.63 0.14
CA GLU A 50 11.50 23.86 1.18
C GLU A 50 10.52 22.99 1.99
N ALA A 51 9.33 23.52 2.30
CA ALA A 51 8.27 22.75 2.95
C ALA A 51 7.80 21.60 2.04
N GLU A 52 7.68 21.83 0.74
CA GLU A 52 7.25 20.82 -0.24
C GLU A 52 8.30 19.72 -0.44
N ILE A 53 9.58 20.08 -0.51
CA ILE A 53 10.69 19.10 -0.53
C ILE A 53 10.69 18.28 0.76
N THR A 54 10.47 18.91 1.92
CA THR A 54 10.41 18.20 3.21
C THR A 54 9.21 17.24 3.25
N TRP A 55 8.05 17.68 2.79
CA TRP A 55 6.85 16.85 2.69
C TRP A 55 7.07 15.66 1.75
N ALA A 56 7.56 15.90 0.53
CA ALA A 56 7.78 14.85 -0.46
C ALA A 56 8.81 13.82 0.00
N ASN A 57 9.91 14.25 0.66
CA ASN A 57 10.85 13.32 1.30
C ASN A 57 10.19 12.52 2.43
N GLY A 58 9.28 13.13 3.19
CA GLY A 58 8.48 12.45 4.21
C GLY A 58 7.58 11.38 3.62
N VAL A 59 6.87 11.71 2.54
CA VAL A 59 6.02 10.78 1.78
C VAL A 59 6.84 9.65 1.16
N LEU A 60 8.02 9.93 0.59
CA LEU A 60 8.92 8.91 0.05
C LEU A 60 9.37 7.93 1.15
N LYS A 61 9.77 8.45 2.32
CA LYS A 61 10.12 7.62 3.48
C LYS A 61 8.95 6.80 3.99
N GLU A 62 7.73 7.32 3.91
CA GLU A 62 6.54 6.57 4.25
C GLU A 62 6.24 5.50 3.20
N SER A 63 6.39 5.80 1.91
CA SER A 63 6.28 4.84 0.80
C SER A 63 7.19 3.63 0.99
N GLU A 64 8.44 3.83 1.40
CA GLU A 64 9.37 2.74 1.74
C GLU A 64 8.87 1.86 2.90
N ARG A 65 8.21 2.45 3.91
CA ARG A 65 7.57 1.66 4.96
C ARG A 65 6.38 0.88 4.43
N LYS A 66 5.58 1.50 3.57
CA LYS A 66 4.40 0.88 2.94
C LYS A 66 4.80 -0.28 2.02
N LYS A 67 5.96 -0.21 1.39
CA LYS A 67 6.57 -1.35 0.68
C LYS A 67 6.89 -2.53 1.60
N GLY A 68 7.35 -2.24 2.83
CA GLY A 68 7.51 -3.24 3.88
C GLY A 68 6.17 -3.86 4.29
N ASP A 69 5.15 -3.03 4.51
CA ASP A 69 3.78 -3.48 4.81
C ASP A 69 3.22 -4.36 3.68
N LEU A 70 3.42 -3.98 2.40
CA LEU A 70 3.03 -4.78 1.23
C LEU A 70 3.71 -6.16 1.21
N SER A 71 5.00 -6.22 1.56
CA SER A 71 5.72 -7.50 1.66
C SER A 71 5.12 -8.40 2.73
N VAL A 72 4.71 -7.83 3.87
CA VAL A 72 4.01 -8.57 4.94
C VAL A 72 2.63 -9.03 4.47
N VAL A 73 1.89 -8.21 3.72
CA VAL A 73 0.61 -8.61 3.12
C VAL A 73 0.82 -9.78 2.16
N MET A 74 1.84 -9.74 1.30
CA MET A 74 2.17 -10.85 0.39
C MET A 74 2.49 -12.15 1.14
N GLU A 75 3.29 -12.08 2.21
CA GLU A 75 3.60 -13.25 3.04
C GLU A 75 2.34 -13.82 3.71
N ASN A 76 1.50 -12.94 4.27
CA ASN A 76 0.23 -13.35 4.88
C ASN A 76 -0.73 -13.94 3.83
N SER A 77 -0.75 -13.43 2.61
CA SER A 77 -1.52 -14.00 1.48
C SER A 77 -1.06 -15.43 1.20
N ALA A 78 0.24 -15.64 1.02
CA ALA A 78 0.79 -16.96 0.74
C ALA A 78 0.49 -17.96 1.88
N ALA A 79 0.61 -17.51 3.14
CA ALA A 79 0.25 -18.32 4.29
C ALA A 79 -1.25 -18.67 4.32
N LEU A 80 -2.13 -17.74 3.92
CA LEU A 80 -3.57 -17.96 3.85
C LEU A 80 -3.95 -18.90 2.71
N GLN A 81 -3.33 -18.77 1.53
CA GLN A 81 -3.51 -19.67 0.39
C GLN A 81 -3.17 -21.11 0.75
N ALA A 82 -2.11 -21.34 1.53
CA ALA A 82 -1.73 -22.67 1.99
C ALA A 82 -2.74 -23.29 2.98
N LEU A 83 -3.56 -22.48 3.65
CA LEU A 83 -4.57 -22.93 4.62
C LEU A 83 -5.99 -22.97 4.06
N VAL A 84 -6.27 -22.22 2.98
CA VAL A 84 -7.59 -22.04 2.39
C VAL A 84 -7.50 -22.22 0.88
N GLU A 85 -7.80 -23.44 0.43
CA GLU A 85 -7.92 -23.77 -0.99
C GLU A 85 -8.99 -22.90 -1.68
N GLY A 86 -8.68 -22.35 -2.85
CA GLY A 86 -9.58 -21.51 -3.64
C GLY A 86 -9.51 -20.01 -3.31
N SER A 87 -8.65 -19.59 -2.37
CA SER A 87 -8.41 -18.18 -2.07
C SER A 87 -7.31 -17.53 -2.94
N GLU A 88 -6.63 -18.31 -3.77
CA GLU A 88 -5.44 -17.89 -4.52
C GLU A 88 -5.74 -16.74 -5.47
N ALA A 89 -6.73 -16.92 -6.34
CA ALA A 89 -7.08 -15.92 -7.36
C ALA A 89 -7.48 -14.58 -6.73
N GLN A 90 -8.32 -14.61 -5.69
CA GLN A 90 -8.77 -13.38 -5.02
C GLN A 90 -7.62 -12.64 -4.34
N LEU A 91 -6.71 -13.38 -3.70
CA LEU A 91 -5.56 -12.79 -3.01
C LEU A 91 -4.52 -12.25 -4.01
N GLU A 92 -4.31 -12.93 -5.13
CA GLU A 92 -3.45 -12.47 -6.21
C GLU A 92 -4.00 -11.21 -6.88
N ASP A 93 -5.30 -11.16 -7.20
CA ASP A 93 -5.96 -9.99 -7.76
C ASP A 93 -5.82 -8.77 -6.83
N GLN A 94 -6.07 -8.97 -5.53
CA GLN A 94 -5.93 -7.91 -4.53
C GLN A 94 -4.48 -7.42 -4.38
N LEU A 95 -3.50 -8.33 -4.39
CA LEU A 95 -2.08 -7.98 -4.36
C LEU A 95 -1.66 -7.22 -5.62
N PHE A 96 -2.19 -7.60 -6.77
CA PHE A 96 -1.93 -6.93 -8.04
C PHE A 96 -2.44 -5.49 -8.01
N GLU A 97 -3.69 -5.26 -7.59
CA GLU A 97 -4.26 -3.92 -7.43
C GLU A 97 -3.44 -3.07 -6.46
N LEU A 98 -3.11 -3.61 -5.29
CA LEU A 98 -2.27 -2.94 -4.29
C LEU A 98 -0.90 -2.53 -4.82
N ASN A 99 -0.28 -3.42 -5.62
CA ASN A 99 1.01 -3.14 -6.20
C ASN A 99 0.92 -2.07 -7.30
N GLU A 100 -0.13 -2.11 -8.13
CA GLU A 100 -0.36 -1.09 -9.15
C GLU A 100 -0.61 0.30 -8.53
N ASP A 101 -1.44 0.36 -7.48
CA ASP A 101 -1.70 1.61 -6.75
C ASP A 101 -0.43 2.15 -6.09
N TRP A 102 0.41 1.28 -5.54
CA TRP A 102 1.70 1.68 -4.97
C TRP A 102 2.64 2.28 -6.01
N GLU A 103 2.82 1.61 -7.16
CA GLU A 103 3.66 2.09 -8.26
C GLU A 103 3.16 3.44 -8.80
N ARG A 104 1.84 3.62 -8.89
CA ARG A 104 1.23 4.89 -9.30
C ARG A 104 1.53 6.01 -8.31
N VAL A 105 1.36 5.76 -7.01
CA VAL A 105 1.71 6.74 -5.96
C VAL A 105 3.19 7.07 -5.99
N HIS A 106 4.06 6.06 -6.12
CA HIS A 106 5.50 6.26 -6.23
C HIS A 106 5.87 7.16 -7.41
N THR A 107 5.32 6.88 -8.59
CA THR A 107 5.55 7.68 -9.80
C THR A 107 5.09 9.13 -9.59
N LEU A 108 3.93 9.35 -8.96
CA LEU A 108 3.44 10.70 -8.66
C LEU A 108 4.34 11.46 -7.69
N ILE A 109 4.95 10.78 -6.72
CA ILE A 109 5.92 11.39 -5.79
C ILE A 109 7.16 11.83 -6.56
N GLU A 110 7.68 10.99 -7.46
CA GLU A 110 8.85 11.30 -8.28
C GLU A 110 8.58 12.43 -9.27
N ASP A 111 7.42 12.43 -9.93
CA ASP A 111 6.99 13.51 -10.82
C ASP A 111 6.87 14.85 -10.06
N TRP A 112 6.30 14.83 -8.85
CA TRP A 112 6.21 16.03 -8.02
C TRP A 112 7.59 16.53 -7.58
N LEU A 113 8.46 15.64 -7.11
CA LEU A 113 9.83 15.99 -6.74
C LEU A 113 10.58 16.58 -7.93
N SER A 114 10.40 16.02 -9.13
CA SER A 114 11.01 16.51 -10.36
C SER A 114 10.45 17.87 -10.81
N ALA A 115 9.21 18.19 -10.46
CA ALA A 115 8.60 19.48 -10.74
C ALA A 115 9.05 20.58 -9.75
N VAL A 116 9.39 20.19 -8.51
CA VAL A 116 9.77 21.12 -7.43
C VAL A 116 11.29 21.34 -7.34
N LEU A 117 12.11 20.37 -7.74
CA LEU A 117 13.59 20.44 -7.79
C LEU A 117 14.12 21.10 -9.07
#